data_AF-A0A1A2YDL1-F1
#
_entry.id   AF-A0A1A2YDL1-F1
#
_cell.length_a   1.000
_cell.length_b   1.000
_cell.length_c   1.000
_cell.angle_alpha   90.00
_cell.angle_beta   90.00
_cell.angle_gamma   90.00
#
_symmetry.space_group_name_H-M   'P 1'
#
loop_
_entity.id
_entity.type
_entity.pdbx_description
1 polymer ?
#
loop_
_entity_poly.entity_id
_entity_poly.type
_entity_poly.pdbx_seq_one_letter_code
_entity_poly.pdbx_strand_id
1 'polypeptide(L)'
;MVNGREAIVIEHVIRMARDVAPDWPASDCDATYRVDIEGDPDIHCEMTLGESAGHGAGRAAMASTAMRVVNAIPYVVDAPPGLLSSLDLSTTLPRYAFD
;
A
#
# COMPACT_ATOMS: atom_id res chain seq x y z
N MET A 1 -13.71 -16.75 -3.78
CA MET A 1 -15.19 -16.73 -3.72
C MET A 1 -15.65 -16.97 -2.29
N VAL A 2 -16.46 -16.07 -1.73
CA VAL A 2 -17.16 -16.29 -0.46
C VAL A 2 -18.64 -16.46 -0.81
N ASN A 3 -19.22 -17.62 -0.48
CA ASN A 3 -20.61 -17.95 -0.84
C ASN A 3 -20.93 -17.74 -2.33
N GLY A 4 -19.99 -18.05 -3.22
CA GLY A 4 -20.18 -17.89 -4.66
C GLY A 4 -20.07 -16.45 -5.18
N ARG A 5 -19.61 -15.48 -4.36
CA ARG A 5 -19.30 -14.11 -4.81
C ARG A 5 -17.80 -13.80 -4.71
N GLU A 6 -17.29 -12.96 -5.60
CA GLU A 6 -15.97 -12.35 -5.46
C GLU A 6 -16.03 -11.34 -4.31
N ALA A 7 -15.33 -11.62 -3.22
CA ALA A 7 -15.39 -10.78 -2.00
C ALA A 7 -14.20 -9.83 -1.89
N ILE A 8 -13.06 -10.19 -2.48
CA ILE A 8 -11.85 -9.38 -2.53
C ILE A 8 -11.27 -9.57 -3.93
N VAL A 9 -11.11 -8.47 -4.66
CA VAL A 9 -10.46 -8.42 -5.97
C VAL A 9 -9.26 -7.50 -5.86
N ILE A 10 -8.11 -7.92 -6.39
CA ILE A 10 -6.88 -7.14 -6.36
C ILE A 10 -6.39 -7.01 -7.79
N GLU A 11 -6.22 -5.77 -8.25
CA GLU A 11 -5.55 -5.44 -9.50
C GLU A 11 -4.21 -4.78 -9.19
N HIS A 12 -3.15 -5.17 -9.90
CA HIS A 12 -1.84 -4.55 -9.78
C HIS A 12 -1.36 -4.10 -11.16
N VAL A 13 -1.36 -2.79 -11.37
CA VAL A 13 -0.97 -2.17 -12.64
C VAL A 13 0.41 -1.53 -12.49
N ILE A 14 1.38 -2.03 -13.23
CA ILE A 14 2.69 -1.40 -13.40
C ILE A 14 2.86 -1.08 -14.88
N ARG A 15 3.16 0.19 -15.20
CA ARG A 15 3.41 0.65 -16.58
C ARG A 15 4.70 1.47 -16.64
N MET A 16 5.38 1.40 -17.78
CA MET A 16 6.66 2.12 -18.00
C MET A 16 6.46 3.58 -18.44
N ALA A 17 5.31 3.88 -19.04
CA ALA A 17 4.90 5.22 -19.45
C ALA A 17 3.37 5.31 -19.46
N ARG A 18 2.83 6.54 -19.46
CA ARG A 18 1.37 6.78 -19.36
C ARG A 18 0.60 6.37 -20.61
N ASP A 19 1.24 6.40 -21.77
CA ASP A 19 0.69 6.03 -23.08
C ASP A 19 0.74 4.52 -23.36
N VAL A 20 1.43 3.74 -22.52
CA VAL A 20 1.46 2.28 -22.60
C VAL A 20 0.20 1.71 -21.94
N ALA A 21 -0.49 0.81 -22.67
CA ALA A 21 -1.74 0.18 -22.25
C ALA A 21 -2.77 1.21 -21.75
N PRO A 22 -3.21 2.15 -22.62
CA PRO A 22 -4.10 3.24 -22.23
C PRO A 22 -5.51 2.76 -21.85
N ASP A 23 -5.85 1.53 -22.22
CA ASP A 23 -7.08 0.83 -21.87
C ASP A 23 -7.08 0.27 -20.44
N TRP A 24 -5.92 0.14 -19.81
CA TRP A 24 -5.81 -0.30 -18.42
C TRP A 24 -6.20 0.80 -17.44
N PRO A 25 -6.79 0.46 -16.28
CA PRO A 25 -7.11 1.41 -15.23
C PRO A 25 -5.94 2.33 -14.89
N ALA A 26 -6.20 3.64 -14.88
CA ALA A 26 -5.23 4.69 -14.60
C ALA A 26 -5.65 5.53 -13.38
N SER A 27 -4.72 6.37 -12.93
CA SER A 27 -4.87 7.33 -11.84
C SER A 27 -4.19 8.64 -12.20
N ASP A 28 -4.55 9.72 -11.49
CA ASP A 28 -3.94 11.03 -11.70
C ASP A 28 -2.45 11.02 -11.31
N CYS A 29 -2.10 10.30 -10.24
CA CYS A 29 -0.72 10.13 -9.79
C CYS A 29 -0.09 8.79 -10.22
N ASP A 30 1.21 8.78 -10.49
CA ASP A 30 1.96 7.57 -10.91
C ASP A 30 2.11 6.53 -9.78
N ALA A 31 2.10 6.95 -8.52
CA ALA A 31 2.16 6.07 -7.35
C ALA A 31 0.85 6.18 -6.56
N THR A 32 -0.14 5.38 -6.95
CA THR A 32 -1.49 5.40 -6.38
C THR A 32 -1.92 4.02 -5.90
N TYR A 33 -2.53 3.97 -4.71
CA TYR A 33 -3.18 2.79 -4.15
C TYR A 33 -4.64 3.14 -3.88
N ARG A 34 -5.57 2.34 -4.42
CA ARG A 34 -7.02 2.53 -4.23
C ARG A 34 -7.60 1.34 -3.49
N VAL A 35 -8.50 1.64 -2.56
CA VAL A 35 -9.28 0.66 -1.81
C VAL A 35 -10.73 1.13 -1.81
N ASP A 36 -11.58 0.35 -2.46
CA ASP A 36 -13.02 0.53 -2.48
C ASP A 36 -13.67 -0.64 -1.72
N ILE A 37 -14.49 -0.32 -0.73
CA ILE A 37 -15.23 -1.28 0.09
C ILE A 37 -16.70 -0.96 -0.08
N GLU A 38 -17.42 -1.84 -0.77
CA GLU A 38 -18.88 -1.78 -0.91
C GLU A 38 -19.55 -2.35 0.35
N GLY A 39 -20.48 -1.60 0.94
CA GLY A 39 -21.13 -2.00 2.20
C GLY A 39 -22.08 -0.95 2.76
N ASP A 40 -22.20 -0.92 4.08
CA ASP A 40 -22.91 0.14 4.81
C ASP A 40 -22.08 0.55 6.04
N PRO A 41 -21.33 1.67 5.96
CA PRO A 41 -21.21 2.57 4.81
C PRO A 41 -20.28 2.01 3.72
N ASP A 42 -20.44 2.53 2.50
CA ASP A 42 -19.39 2.43 1.48
C ASP A 42 -18.14 3.22 1.93
N ILE A 43 -16.95 2.70 1.64
CA ILE A 43 -15.67 3.32 1.97
C ILE A 43 -14.81 3.39 0.71
N HIS A 44 -14.38 4.60 0.37
CA HIS A 44 -13.47 4.86 -0.75
C HIS A 44 -12.20 5.52 -0.22
N CYS A 45 -11.05 4.96 -0.59
CA CYS A 45 -9.75 5.49 -0.23
C CYS A 45 -8.83 5.51 -1.44
N GLU A 46 -8.28 6.68 -1.73
CA GLU A 46 -7.16 6.84 -2.64
C GLU A 46 -5.96 7.39 -1.88
N MET A 47 -4.84 6.68 -1.96
CA MET A 47 -3.58 7.04 -1.33
C MET A 47 -2.52 7.24 -2.41
N THR A 48 -1.97 8.44 -2.48
CA THR A 48 -0.89 8.82 -3.41
C THR A 48 0.38 9.12 -2.64
N LEU A 49 1.54 8.90 -3.28
CA LEU A 49 2.85 9.06 -2.64
C LEU A 49 3.76 9.99 -3.43
N GLY A 50 4.20 11.08 -2.78
CA GLY A 50 5.20 11.99 -3.34
C GLY A 50 4.67 12.91 -4.43
N GLU A 51 5.49 13.15 -5.44
CA GLU A 51 5.11 13.94 -6.62
C GLU A 51 4.05 13.20 -7.46
N SER A 52 3.29 13.94 -8.25
CA SER A 52 2.22 13.36 -9.07
C SER A 52 2.74 12.44 -10.18
N ALA A 53 3.95 12.64 -10.67
CA ALA A 53 4.48 11.86 -11.78
C ALA A 53 6.00 11.66 -11.74
N GLY A 54 6.46 10.66 -12.49
CA GLY A 54 7.85 10.41 -12.78
C GLY A 54 8.65 9.92 -11.58
N HIS A 55 9.93 10.29 -11.56
CA HIS A 55 10.89 9.77 -10.60
C HIS A 55 10.55 10.11 -9.14
N GLY A 56 9.94 11.28 -8.89
CA GLY A 56 9.53 11.70 -7.55
C GLY A 56 8.47 10.78 -6.94
N ALA A 57 7.47 10.36 -7.72
CA ALA A 57 6.44 9.41 -7.32
C ALA A 57 7.06 8.04 -6.95
N GLY A 58 7.90 7.50 -7.85
CA GLY A 58 8.59 6.23 -7.62
C GLY A 58 9.49 6.25 -6.38
N ARG A 59 10.23 7.36 -6.18
CA ARG A 59 11.08 7.55 -5.01
C ARG A 59 10.27 7.51 -3.71
N ALA A 60 9.12 8.19 -3.67
CA ALA A 60 8.26 8.22 -2.49
C ALA A 60 7.64 6.85 -2.19
N ALA A 61 7.23 6.09 -3.21
CA ALA A 61 6.73 4.72 -3.05
C ALA A 61 7.79 3.77 -2.49
N MET A 62 9.01 3.81 -3.03
CA MET A 62 10.14 3.03 -2.52
C MET A 62 10.50 3.40 -1.08
N ALA A 63 10.58 4.70 -0.78
CA ALA A 63 10.83 5.18 0.59
C ALA A 63 9.75 4.69 1.56
N SER A 64 8.48 4.74 1.17
CA SER A 64 7.36 4.26 2.00
C SER A 64 7.43 2.77 2.30
N THR A 65 7.84 1.97 1.31
CA THR A 65 8.09 0.54 1.49
C THR A 65 9.21 0.30 2.51
N ALA A 66 10.34 1.00 2.37
CA ALA A 66 11.46 0.88 3.29
C ALA A 66 11.11 1.34 4.72
N MET A 67 10.35 2.44 4.86
CA MET A 67 9.87 2.94 6.15
C MET A 67 9.06 1.90 6.91
N ARG A 68 8.16 1.16 6.25
CA ARG A 68 7.39 0.07 6.88
C ARG A 68 8.32 -0.98 7.51
N VAL A 69 9.36 -1.39 6.80
CA VAL A 69 10.32 -2.39 7.28
C VAL A 69 11.14 -1.87 8.45
N VAL A 70 11.69 -0.66 8.34
CA VAL A 70 12.50 -0.05 9.41
C VAL A 70 11.66 0.17 10.67
N ASN A 71 10.43 0.68 10.53
CA ASN A 71 9.53 0.91 11.66
C ASN A 71 9.06 -0.40 12.32
N ALA A 72 9.09 -1.53 11.60
CA ALA A 72 8.72 -2.83 12.14
C ALA A 72 9.79 -3.45 13.06
N ILE A 73 11.08 -3.06 12.91
CA ILE A 73 12.22 -3.66 13.62
C ILE A 73 11.97 -3.88 15.12
N PRO A 74 11.60 -2.86 15.92
CA PRO A 74 11.47 -3.07 17.36
C PRO A 74 10.31 -4.02 17.70
N TYR A 75 9.23 -4.00 16.92
CA TYR A 75 8.08 -4.91 17.12
C TYR A 75 8.44 -6.35 16.78
N VAL A 76 9.31 -6.58 15.79
CA VAL A 76 9.81 -7.93 15.46
C VAL A 76 10.78 -8.43 16.53
N VAL A 77 11.65 -7.56 17.06
CA VAL A 77 12.58 -7.91 18.15
C VAL A 77 11.83 -8.33 19.41
N ASP A 78 10.73 -7.65 19.74
CA ASP A 78 9.92 -7.93 20.92
C ASP A 78 8.96 -9.14 20.75
N ALA A 79 8.85 -9.71 19.54
CA ALA A 79 7.88 -10.74 19.23
C ALA A 79 8.35 -12.17 19.62
N PRO A 80 7.41 -13.13 19.81
CA PRO A 80 7.76 -14.53 20.01
C PRO A 80 8.55 -15.12 18.83
N PRO A 81 9.43 -16.10 19.07
CA PRO A 81 10.15 -16.77 18.00
C PRO A 81 9.20 -17.54 17.07
N GLY A 82 9.45 -17.48 15.76
CA GLY A 82 8.67 -18.20 14.76
C GLY A 82 8.51 -17.42 13.46
N LEU A 83 7.73 -17.97 12.53
CA LEU A 83 7.27 -17.24 11.34
C LEU A 83 6.01 -16.46 11.73
N LEU A 84 6.13 -15.13 11.75
CA LEU A 84 5.04 -14.22 12.04
C LEU A 84 4.66 -13.45 10.77
N SER A 85 3.38 -13.10 10.68
CA SER A 85 2.82 -12.23 9.65
C SER A 85 2.64 -10.81 10.19
N SER A 86 2.32 -9.85 9.31
CA SER A 86 2.00 -8.50 9.74
C SER A 86 0.72 -8.39 10.58
N LEU A 87 -0.13 -9.43 10.60
CA LEU A 87 -1.33 -9.47 11.44
C LEU A 87 -1.02 -9.94 12.87
N ASP A 88 0.13 -10.57 13.08
CA ASP A 88 0.59 -11.02 14.40
C ASP A 88 1.33 -9.90 15.17
N LEU A 89 1.63 -8.79 14.49
CA LEU A 89 2.32 -7.63 15.05
C LEU A 89 1.36 -6.45 15.19
N SER A 90 1.59 -5.58 16.18
CA SER A 90 0.88 -4.31 16.27
C SER A 90 1.17 -3.40 15.08
N THR A 91 0.32 -2.40 14.85
CA THR A 91 0.56 -1.35 13.83
C THR A 91 1.96 -0.76 14.00
N THR A 92 2.81 -0.90 12.98
CA THR A 92 4.23 -0.53 13.05
C THR A 92 4.42 0.98 12.80
N LEU A 93 3.89 1.79 13.72
CA LEU A 93 4.03 3.24 13.65
C LEU A 93 5.49 3.65 13.87
N PRO A 94 5.95 4.74 13.23
CA PRO A 94 7.29 5.27 13.46
C PRO A 94 7.47 5.63 14.93
N ARG A 95 8.64 5.28 15.49
CA ARG A 95 9.09 5.78 16.80
C ARG A 95 9.92 7.04 16.57
N TYR A 96 9.84 8.00 17.50
CA TYR A 96 10.67 9.22 17.47
C TYR A 96 10.48 10.09 16.23
N ALA A 97 9.29 10.09 15.60
CA ALA A 97 9.03 10.85 14.37
C ALA A 97 9.19 12.38 14.54
N PHE A 98 9.14 12.87 15.78
CA PHE A 98 9.21 14.28 16.15
C PHE A 98 10.34 14.60 17.15
N ASP A 99 11.11 13.58 17.56
CA ASP A 99 12.22 13.75 18.51
C ASP A 99 13.54 14.00 17.76
#